data_AF-A0A0D0C852-F1
#
_entry.id   AF-A0A0D0C852-F1
#
_cell.length_a   1.000
_cell.length_b   1.000
_cell.length_c   1.000
_cell.angle_alpha   90.00
_cell.angle_beta   90.00
_cell.angle_gamma   90.00
#
_symmetry.space_group_name_H-M   'P 1'
#
loop_
_entity.id
_entity.type
_entity.pdbx_description
1 polymer ?
#
loop_
_entity_poly.entity_id
_entity_poly.type
_entity_poly.pdbx_seq_one_letter_code
_entity_poly.pdbx_strand_id
1 'polypeptide(L)' 'TLVRHEMYWIRKWFEGQEEEWKRRASQSQEAGYKVYTERKGILYHSYAGDAVMRFQGKMFQPAS' A
#
# COMPACT_ATOMS: atom_id res chain seq x y z
N THR A 1 -8.13 0.60 20.34
CA THR A 1 -8.24 2.06 20.20
C THR A 1 -8.39 2.42 18.73
N LEU A 2 -9.18 3.45 18.43
CA LEU A 2 -9.51 3.94 17.08
C LEU A 2 -8.26 4.10 16.19
N VAL A 3 -7.20 4.69 16.75
CA VAL A 3 -5.90 4.92 16.08
C VAL A 3 -5.29 3.63 15.49
N ARG A 4 -5.38 2.49 16.19
CA ARG A 4 -4.86 1.21 15.66
C ARG A 4 -5.66 0.72 14.46
N HIS A 5 -6.97 0.95 14.50
CA HIS A 5 -7.88 0.57 13.43
C HIS A 5 -7.65 1.44 12.20
N GLU A 6 -7.47 2.76 12.38
CA GLU A 6 -7.10 3.69 11.31
C GLU A 6 -5.75 3.34 10.68
N MET A 7 -4.72 3.05 11.49
CA MET A 7 -3.41 2.61 10.99
C MET A 7 -3.49 1.33 10.16
N TYR A 8 -4.31 0.37 10.59
CA TYR A 8 -4.58 -0.85 9.83
C TYR A 8 -5.25 -0.55 8.48
N TRP A 9 -6.27 0.30 8.48
CA TRP A 9 -6.98 0.68 7.25
C TRP A 9 -6.11 1.47 6.27
N ILE A 10 -5.22 2.35 6.76
CA ILE A 10 -4.25 3.07 5.91
C ILE A 10 -3.33 2.09 5.20
N ARG A 11 -2.79 1.09 5.92
CA ARG A 11 -1.98 0.03 5.31
C ARG A 11 -2.78 -0.73 4.24
N LYS A 12 -4.00 -1.17 4.57
CA LYS A 12 -4.87 -1.88 3.63
C LYS A 12 -5.21 -1.06 2.40
N TRP A 13 -5.36 0.25 2.56
CA TRP A 13 -5.57 1.15 1.44
C TRP A 13 -4.36 1.20 0.50
N PHE A 14 -3.13 1.28 1.03
CA PHE A 14 -1.92 1.21 0.18
C PHE A 14 -1.78 -0.12 -0.56
N GLU A 15 -2.05 -1.25 0.11
CA GLU A 15 -2.06 -2.58 -0.53
C GLU A 15 -3.08 -2.63 -1.68
N GLY A 16 -4.30 -2.11 -1.48
CA GLY A 16 -5.31 -2.06 -2.54
C GLY A 16 -4.93 -1.12 -3.71
N GLN A 17 -4.25 -0.02 -3.45
CA GLN A 17 -3.71 0.83 -4.52
C GLN A 17 -2.64 0.11 -5.34
N GLU A 18 -1.72 -0.61 -4.69
CA GLU A 18 -0.71 -1.42 -5.37
C GLU A 18 -1.36 -2.41 -6.35
N GLU A 19 -2.36 -3.15 -5.90
CA GLU A 19 -3.10 -4.12 -6.73
C GLU A 19 -3.79 -3.46 -7.92
N GLU A 20 -4.46 -2.33 -7.71
CA GLU A 20 -5.15 -1.60 -8.78
C GLU A 20 -4.16 -1.06 -9.82
N TRP A 21 -2.99 -0.57 -9.41
CA TRP A 21 -1.97 -0.11 -10.36
C TRP A 21 -1.32 -1.26 -11.13
N LYS A 22 -1.11 -2.43 -10.49
CA LYS A 22 -0.68 -3.65 -11.20
C LYS A 22 -1.71 -4.11 -12.23
N ARG A 23 -3.01 -4.05 -11.89
CA ARG A 23 -4.11 -4.36 -12.82
C ARG A 23 -4.14 -3.39 -14.01
N ARG A 24 -3.88 -2.11 -13.78
CA ARG A 24 -3.78 -1.11 -14.88
C ARG A 24 -2.56 -1.38 -15.77
N ALA A 25 -1.42 -1.72 -15.18
CA ALA A 25 -0.21 -2.06 -15.93
C ALA A 25 -0.41 -3.27 -16.84
N SER A 26 -1.13 -4.30 -16.38
CA SER A 26 -1.41 -5.49 -17.20
C SER A 26 -2.39 -5.21 -18.36
N GLN A 27 -3.25 -4.21 -18.22
CA GLN A 27 -4.20 -3.78 -19.26
C GLN A 27 -3.63 -2.70 -20.20
N SER A 28 -2.45 -2.17 -19.91
CA SER A 28 -1.85 -1.08 -20.67
C SER A 28 -1.19 -1.59 -21.96
N GLN A 29 -1.66 -1.12 -23.10
CA GLN A 29 -1.08 -1.43 -24.41
C GLN A 29 0.01 -0.43 -24.82
N GLU A 30 -0.09 0.83 -24.37
CA GLU A 30 0.90 1.85 -24.64
C GLU A 30 2.11 1.73 -23.69
N ALA A 31 3.31 1.66 -24.26
CA ALA A 31 4.54 1.43 -23.49
C ALA A 31 4.80 2.52 -22.43
N GLY A 32 4.56 3.80 -22.76
CA GLY A 32 4.73 4.91 -21.81
C GLY A 32 3.77 4.80 -20.63
N TYR A 33 2.50 4.48 -20.90
CA TYR A 33 1.48 4.29 -19.88
C TYR A 33 1.74 3.05 -19.02
N LYS A 34 2.26 1.97 -19.62
CA LYS A 34 2.67 0.77 -18.89
C LYS A 34 3.80 1.06 -17.91
N VAL A 35 4.86 1.76 -18.33
CA VAL A 35 5.96 2.14 -17.42
C VAL A 35 5.47 3.04 -16.29
N TYR A 36 4.57 3.98 -16.58
CA TYR A 36 3.97 4.84 -15.56
C TYR A 36 3.17 4.05 -14.52
N THR A 37 2.30 3.15 -14.98
CA THR A 37 1.45 2.33 -14.10
C THR A 37 2.27 1.34 -13.27
N GLU A 38 3.31 0.74 -13.83
CA GLU A 38 4.27 -0.09 -13.08
C GLU A 38 4.98 0.69 -11.97
N ARG A 39 5.48 1.91 -12.29
CA ARG A 39 6.10 2.79 -11.28
C ARG A 39 5.14 3.15 -10.15
N LYS A 40 3.86 3.36 -10.45
CA LYS A 40 2.84 3.60 -9.41
C LYS A 40 2.64 2.37 -8.53
N GLY A 41 2.57 1.16 -9.09
CA GLY A 41 2.50 -0.07 -8.30
C GLY A 41 3.65 -0.21 -7.32
N ILE A 42 4.89 0.01 -7.79
CA ILE A 42 6.10 -0.03 -6.95
C ILE A 42 6.03 1.02 -5.82
N LEU A 43 5.57 2.24 -6.12
CA LEU A 43 5.45 3.30 -5.12
C LEU A 43 4.49 2.92 -3.97
N TYR A 44 3.32 2.39 -4.31
CA TYR A 44 2.33 1.98 -3.30
C TYR A 44 2.78 0.76 -2.50
N HIS A 45 3.53 -0.16 -3.11
CA HIS A 45 4.21 -1.23 -2.39
C HIS A 45 5.16 -0.69 -1.32
N SER A 46 6.00 0.29 -1.68
CA SER A 46 6.91 0.95 -0.71
C SER A 46 6.14 1.65 0.41
N TYR A 47 5.03 2.33 0.12
CA TYR A 47 4.19 2.96 1.15
C TYR A 47 3.56 1.96 2.12
N ALA A 48 3.12 0.79 1.63
CA ALA A 48 2.62 -0.27 2.50
C ALA A 48 3.73 -0.79 3.44
N GLY A 49 4.95 -0.98 2.91
CA GLY A 49 6.12 -1.36 3.71
C GLY A 49 6.50 -0.31 4.77
N ASP A 50 6.55 0.97 4.37
CA ASP A 50 6.82 2.08 5.28
C ASP A 50 5.77 2.21 6.38
N ALA A 51 4.49 2.01 6.04
CA ALA A 51 3.40 2.01 7.02
C ALA A 51 3.60 0.88 8.04
N VAL A 52 3.97 -0.32 7.61
CA VAL A 52 4.28 -1.43 8.53
C VAL A 52 5.43 -1.04 9.46
N MET A 53 6.55 -0.53 8.93
CA MET A 53 7.71 -0.14 9.74
C MET A 53 7.38 0.98 10.74
N ARG A 54 6.64 2.01 10.31
CA ARG A 54 6.27 3.15 11.16
C ARG A 54 5.23 2.80 12.23
N PHE A 55 4.43 1.77 12.01
CA PHE A 55 3.38 1.33 12.93
C PHE A 55 3.80 0.15 13.81
N GLN A 56 5.00 -0.42 13.62
CA GLN A 56 5.56 -1.45 14.51
C GLN A 56 5.53 -0.98 15.97
N GLY A 57 5.13 -1.87 16.88
CA GLY A 57 4.95 -1.58 18.32
C GLY A 57 3.69 -0.78 18.68
N LYS A 58 3.12 0.01 17.76
CA LYS A 58 1.85 0.74 17.98
C LYS A 58 0.62 -0.09 17.63
N MET A 59 0.79 -1.13 16.81
CA MET A 59 -0.27 -2.06 16.40
C MET A 59 -0.50 -3.22 17.39
N PHE A 60 0.54 -3.63 18.13
CA PHE A 60 0.50 -4.77 19.06
C PHE A 60 1.11 -4.39 20.41
N GLN A 61 0.28 -3.99 21.36
CA GLN A 61 0.51 -4.25 22.78
C GLN A 61 -0.71 -5.04 23.28
N PRO A 62 -0.53 -6.19 23.94
CA PRO A 62 -1.61 -6.83 24.68
C PRO A 62 -2.13 -5.82 25.70
N ALA A 63 -3.44 -5.74 25.87
CA ALA A 63 -3.98 -5.02 27.02
C ALA A 63 -3.42 -5.69 28.29
N SER A 64 -2.69 -4.92 29.10
CA SER A 64 -2.33 -5.29 30.47
C SER A 64 -3.58 -5.38 31.35
#